data_AF-A0A783XSH5-F1
#
_entry.id   AF-A0A783XSH5-F1
#
_cell.length_a   1.000
_cell.length_b   1.000
_cell.length_c   1.000
_cell.angle_alpha   90.00
_cell.angle_beta   90.00
_cell.angle_gamma   90.00
#
_symmetry.space_group_name_H-M   'P 1'
#
loop_
_entity.id
_entity.type
_entity.pdbx_description
1 polymer ?
#
loop_
_entity_poly.entity_id
_entity_poly.type
_entity_poly.pdbx_seq_one_letter_code
_entity_poly.pdbx_strand_id
1 'polypeptide(L)'
;YIHRLKKGFSTTHPLLNKEVQALKNWLSIRTSYPHAESEWVFLSRKGNPLSRQQFYHIISTSGGNAGLSLEIHPHMLRHSCGFALANMGIDTRLIQDYLGHRNIRHTVWYTASNAGRFYGIWDRARGRQRHAVL
;
A
#
# COMPACT_ATOMS: atom_id res chain seq x y z
N TYR A 1 4.80 12.16 -7.81
CA TYR A 1 3.36 12.40 -7.66
C TYR A 1 2.59 11.29 -8.38
N ILE A 2 1.58 10.66 -7.76
CA ILE A 2 0.83 9.53 -8.37
C ILE A 2 -0.52 10.02 -8.90
N HIS A 3 -0.70 9.99 -10.22
CA HIS A 3 -1.99 10.22 -10.87
C HIS A 3 -2.84 8.94 -10.82
N ARG A 4 -3.98 8.98 -10.11
CA ARG A 4 -4.87 7.82 -10.01
C ARG A 4 -5.94 7.84 -11.11
N LEU A 5 -6.05 6.73 -11.85
CA LEU A 5 -6.99 6.58 -12.97
C LEU A 5 -8.47 6.56 -12.56
N LYS A 6 -8.80 6.03 -11.38
CA LYS A 6 -10.18 5.93 -10.88
C LYS A 6 -10.36 6.85 -9.68
N LYS A 7 -11.30 7.81 -9.78
CA LYS A 7 -11.91 8.64 -8.71
C LYS A 7 -11.28 8.46 -7.32
N GLY A 8 -9.99 8.71 -7.19
CA GLY A 8 -9.19 8.52 -5.99
C GLY A 8 -8.36 9.78 -5.80
N PHE A 9 -7.88 10.02 -4.59
CA PHE A 9 -7.04 11.19 -4.38
C PHE A 9 -5.64 10.89 -4.94
N SER A 10 -5.24 11.66 -5.94
CA SER A 10 -3.85 11.73 -6.38
C SER A 10 -3.04 12.36 -5.25
N THR A 11 -1.89 11.78 -4.93
CA THR A 11 -1.08 12.24 -3.81
C THR A 11 0.38 11.88 -4.03
N THR A 12 1.25 12.46 -3.21
CA THR A 12 2.67 12.13 -3.16
C THR A 12 2.89 11.12 -2.06
N HIS A 13 3.41 9.95 -2.42
CA HIS A 13 3.79 8.92 -1.46
C HIS A 13 5.30 8.95 -1.26
N PRO A 14 5.78 8.93 0.00
CA PRO A 14 7.18 8.66 0.25
C PRO A 14 7.49 7.23 -0.19
N LEU A 15 8.66 7.04 -0.80
CA LEU A 15 9.19 5.72 -1.09
C LEU A 15 10.09 5.28 0.07
N LEU A 16 9.91 4.05 0.52
CA LEU A 16 10.81 3.42 1.48
C LEU A 16 12.15 3.10 0.82
N ASN A 17 13.22 3.03 1.61
CA ASN A 17 14.57 2.73 1.09
C ASN A 17 14.60 1.44 0.26
N LYS A 18 13.88 0.40 0.70
CA LYS A 18 13.75 -0.87 -0.05
C LYS A 18 13.06 -0.70 -1.41
N GLU A 19 12.08 0.20 -1.50
CA GLU A 19 11.34 0.48 -2.73
C GLU A 19 12.21 1.31 -3.69
N VAL A 20 12.95 2.29 -3.17
CA VAL A 20 13.94 3.05 -3.93
C VAL A 20 15.00 2.12 -4.51
N GLN A 21 15.52 1.19 -3.71
CA GLN A 21 16.52 0.23 -4.19
C GLN A 21 15.95 -0.71 -5.27
N ALA A 22 14.74 -1.24 -5.05
CA ALA A 22 14.08 -2.09 -6.04
C ALA A 22 13.82 -1.34 -7.37
N LEU A 23 13.40 -0.07 -7.29
CA LEU A 23 13.20 0.78 -8.46
C LEU A 23 14.53 1.07 -9.18
N LYS A 24 15.61 1.37 -8.47
CA LYS A 24 16.94 1.56 -9.07
C LYS A 24 17.40 0.31 -9.82
N ASN A 25 17.26 -0.86 -9.20
CA ASN A 25 17.60 -2.13 -9.84
C ASN A 25 16.77 -2.36 -11.10
N TRP A 26 15.44 -2.12 -11.02
CA TRP A 26 14.56 -2.21 -12.18
C TRP A 26 14.96 -1.23 -13.29
N LEU A 27 15.23 0.03 -12.98
CA LEU A 27 15.62 1.04 -13.97
C LEU A 27 16.95 0.67 -14.66
N SER A 28 17.87 0.02 -13.96
CA SER A 28 19.10 -0.51 -14.56
C SER A 28 18.85 -1.68 -15.51
N ILE A 29 17.86 -2.55 -15.23
CA ILE A 29 17.49 -3.66 -16.12
C ILE A 29 16.68 -3.14 -17.32
N ARG A 30 15.84 -2.13 -17.08
CA ARG A 30 14.97 -1.52 -18.08
C ARG A 30 15.74 -0.93 -19.26
N THR A 31 17.00 -0.54 -19.10
CA THR A 31 17.82 -0.01 -20.21
C THR A 31 18.02 -1.05 -21.33
N SER A 32 17.91 -2.35 -21.04
CA SER A 32 18.02 -3.41 -22.04
C SER A 32 16.68 -3.75 -22.71
N TYR A 33 15.58 -3.10 -22.32
CA TYR A 33 14.26 -3.37 -22.92
C TYR A 33 14.08 -2.55 -24.20
N PRO A 34 13.27 -3.03 -25.17
CA PRO A 34 12.83 -2.20 -26.28
C PRO A 34 12.13 -0.94 -25.77
N HIS A 35 12.31 0.18 -26.45
CA HIS A 35 11.69 1.47 -26.11
C HIS A 35 11.97 1.96 -24.67
N ALA A 36 13.18 1.70 -24.16
CA ALA A 36 13.61 2.11 -22.82
C ALA A 36 13.58 3.63 -22.60
N GLU A 37 13.64 4.42 -23.68
CA GLU A 37 13.51 5.88 -23.68
C GLU A 37 12.08 6.38 -23.37
N SER A 38 11.09 5.49 -23.32
CA SER A 38 9.71 5.84 -22.98
C SER A 38 9.59 6.53 -21.62
N GLU A 39 8.56 7.37 -21.43
CA GLU A 39 8.27 8.01 -20.14
C GLU A 39 7.68 7.03 -19.10
N TRP A 40 7.22 5.85 -19.53
CA TRP A 40 6.59 4.87 -18.63
C TRP A 40 7.62 4.12 -17.80
N VAL A 41 7.43 4.13 -16.47
CA VAL A 41 8.34 3.48 -15.51
C VAL A 41 8.41 1.96 -15.72
N PHE A 42 7.26 1.30 -15.93
CA PHE A 42 7.18 -0.15 -16.10
C PHE A 42 6.79 -0.51 -17.53
N LEU A 43 7.62 -1.32 -18.16
CA LEU A 43 7.47 -1.76 -19.54
C LEU A 43 7.20 -3.26 -19.58
N SER A 44 6.40 -3.68 -20.55
CA SER A 44 6.29 -5.09 -20.95
C SER A 44 7.56 -5.54 -21.67
N ARG A 45 7.75 -6.86 -21.85
CA ARG A 45 8.89 -7.42 -22.60
C ARG A 45 9.01 -6.90 -24.04
N LYS A 46 7.91 -6.38 -24.62
CA LYS A 46 7.88 -5.79 -25.96
C LYS A 46 8.15 -4.27 -25.96
N GLY A 47 8.46 -3.67 -24.82
CA GLY A 47 8.69 -2.23 -24.68
C GLY A 47 7.43 -1.37 -24.51
N ASN A 48 6.24 -1.94 -24.71
CA ASN A 48 4.98 -1.22 -24.48
C ASN A 48 4.74 -0.97 -22.98
N PRO A 49 3.97 0.07 -22.59
CA PRO A 49 3.57 0.29 -21.20
C PRO A 49 2.93 -0.95 -20.60
N LEU A 50 3.30 -1.28 -19.35
CA LEU A 50 2.77 -2.48 -18.69
C LEU A 50 1.24 -2.37 -18.56
N SER A 51 0.53 -3.35 -19.14
CA SER A 51 -0.93 -3.34 -19.10
C SER A 51 -1.46 -3.80 -17.73
N ARG A 52 -2.69 -3.40 -17.40
CA ARG A 52 -3.38 -3.85 -16.17
C ARG A 52 -3.51 -5.37 -16.11
N GLN A 53 -3.78 -6.01 -17.25
CA GLN A 53 -3.93 -7.47 -17.32
C GLN A 53 -2.59 -8.17 -17.10
N GLN A 54 -1.50 -7.63 -17.66
CA GLN A 54 -0.15 -8.16 -17.41
C GLN A 54 0.24 -7.98 -15.94
N PHE A 55 -0.06 -6.83 -15.34
CA PHE A 55 0.18 -6.62 -13.92
C PHE A 55 -0.62 -7.61 -13.05
N TYR A 56 -1.90 -7.85 -13.38
CA TYR A 56 -2.70 -8.88 -12.70
C TYR A 56 -2.04 -10.25 -12.78
N HIS A 57 -1.62 -10.67 -13.98
CA HIS A 57 -0.96 -11.95 -14.18
C HIS A 57 0.36 -12.05 -13.41
N ILE A 58 1.19 -11.01 -13.41
CA ILE A 58 2.44 -10.97 -12.62
C ILE A 58 2.15 -11.22 -11.14
N ILE A 59 1.14 -10.53 -10.58
CA ILE A 59 0.78 -10.68 -9.16
C ILE A 59 0.22 -12.08 -8.87
N SER A 60 -0.67 -12.59 -9.71
CA SER A 60 -1.26 -13.92 -9.55
C SER A 60 -0.20 -15.02 -9.61
N THR A 61 0.67 -15.00 -10.62
CA THR A 61 1.79 -15.94 -10.74
C THR A 61 2.76 -15.82 -9.57
N SER A 62 3.03 -14.61 -9.08
CA SER A 62 3.88 -14.41 -7.89
C SER A 62 3.26 -15.03 -6.64
N GLY A 63 1.93 -14.93 -6.48
CA GLY A 63 1.20 -15.58 -5.39
C GLY A 63 1.30 -17.11 -5.44
N GLY A 64 1.15 -17.69 -6.64
CA GLY A 64 1.34 -19.12 -6.86
C GLY A 64 2.77 -19.58 -6.55
N ASN A 65 3.78 -18.84 -7.01
CA ASN A 65 5.19 -19.13 -6.73
C ASN A 65 5.54 -19.01 -5.24
N ALA A 66 4.84 -18.16 -4.50
CA ALA A 66 4.98 -18.03 -3.05
C ALA A 66 4.24 -19.12 -2.25
N GLY A 67 3.53 -20.04 -2.91
CA GLY A 67 2.78 -21.11 -2.26
C GLY A 67 1.57 -20.62 -1.47
N LEU A 68 1.03 -19.44 -1.82
CA LEU A 68 -0.15 -18.91 -1.14
C LEU A 68 -1.39 -19.68 -1.57
N SER A 69 -2.18 -20.16 -0.59
CA SER A 69 -3.40 -20.94 -0.82
C SER A 69 -4.58 -20.11 -1.34
N LEU A 70 -4.43 -18.79 -1.40
CA LEU A 70 -5.45 -17.84 -1.80
C LEU A 70 -5.14 -17.30 -3.21
N GLU A 71 -6.17 -17.00 -3.98
CA GLU A 71 -5.99 -16.28 -5.25
C GLU A 71 -5.50 -14.85 -4.97
N ILE A 72 -4.25 -14.56 -5.38
CA ILE A 72 -3.65 -13.25 -5.17
C ILE A 72 -3.84 -12.37 -6.40
N HIS A 73 -4.39 -11.17 -6.18
CA HIS A 73 -4.58 -10.17 -7.22
C HIS A 73 -4.29 -8.76 -6.68
N PRO A 74 -4.12 -7.74 -7.54
CA PRO A 74 -3.73 -6.38 -7.12
C PRO A 74 -4.58 -5.75 -6.01
N HIS A 75 -5.88 -6.05 -6.00
CA HIS A 75 -6.78 -5.52 -4.97
C HIS A 75 -6.51 -6.16 -3.58
N MET A 76 -6.16 -7.44 -3.53
CA MET A 76 -5.77 -8.12 -2.30
C MET A 76 -4.50 -7.52 -1.71
N LEU A 77 -3.48 -7.24 -2.53
CA LEU A 77 -2.27 -6.56 -2.06
C LEU A 77 -2.57 -5.21 -1.40
N ARG A 78 -3.50 -4.45 -1.98
CA ARG A 78 -3.95 -3.17 -1.42
C ARG A 78 -4.69 -3.35 -0.08
N HIS A 79 -5.53 -4.37 0.03
CA HIS A 79 -6.21 -4.70 1.30
C HIS A 79 -5.21 -5.12 2.37
N SER A 80 -4.28 -6.02 2.04
CA SER A 80 -3.22 -6.47 2.96
C SER A 80 -2.38 -5.29 3.45
N CYS A 81 -2.06 -4.31 2.59
CA CYS A 81 -1.40 -3.07 2.99
C CYS A 81 -2.24 -2.26 3.99
N GLY A 82 -3.55 -2.11 3.75
CA GLY A 82 -4.47 -1.44 4.68
C GLY A 82 -4.54 -2.12 6.04
N PHE A 83 -4.69 -3.45 6.09
CA PHE A 83 -4.67 -4.22 7.33
C PHE A 83 -3.32 -4.14 8.04
N ALA A 84 -2.20 -4.20 7.30
CA ALA A 84 -0.87 -4.11 7.90
C ALA A 84 -0.65 -2.75 8.58
N LEU A 85 -1.01 -1.65 7.92
CA LEU A 85 -0.94 -0.30 8.52
C LEU A 85 -1.88 -0.16 9.73
N ALA A 86 -3.10 -0.70 9.63
CA ALA A 86 -4.04 -0.71 10.74
C ALA A 86 -3.47 -1.46 11.95
N ASN A 87 -2.87 -2.64 11.73
CA ASN A 87 -2.24 -3.46 12.78
C ASN A 87 -1.03 -2.77 13.43
N MET A 88 -0.32 -1.91 12.69
CA MET A 88 0.74 -1.05 13.24
C MET A 88 0.19 0.13 14.07
N GLY A 89 -1.13 0.26 14.20
CA GLY A 89 -1.77 1.35 14.96
C GLY A 89 -1.77 2.69 14.24
N ILE A 90 -1.55 2.70 12.91
CA ILE A 90 -1.55 3.94 12.12
C ILE A 90 -2.96 4.53 12.08
N ASP A 91 -3.04 5.86 12.19
CA ASP A 91 -4.30 6.58 12.17
C ASP A 91 -5.14 6.28 10.91
N THR A 92 -6.46 6.15 11.09
CA THR A 92 -7.38 5.73 10.02
C THR A 92 -7.42 6.74 8.87
N ARG A 93 -7.32 8.05 9.15
CA ARG A 93 -7.28 9.08 8.10
C ARG A 93 -5.98 9.03 7.33
N LEU A 94 -4.86 8.81 8.02
CA LEU A 94 -3.57 8.64 7.35
C LEU A 94 -3.57 7.43 6.42
N ILE A 95 -4.15 6.29 6.84
CA ILE A 95 -4.31 5.11 5.97
C ILE A 95 -5.24 5.44 4.78
N GLN A 96 -6.31 6.19 5.01
CA GLN A 96 -7.24 6.60 3.95
C GLN A 96 -6.52 7.42 2.87
N ASP A 97 -5.72 8.40 3.28
CA ASP A 97 -4.95 9.26 2.38
C ASP A 97 -3.84 8.46 1.67
N TYR A 98 -3.17 7.58 2.41
CA TYR A 98 -2.13 6.70 1.86
C TYR A 98 -2.70 5.74 0.79
N LEU A 99 -3.90 5.21 0.99
CA LEU A 99 -4.53 4.38 -0.03
C LEU A 99 -5.24 5.24 -1.10
N GLY A 100 -5.57 6.50 -0.81
CA GLY A 100 -6.33 7.39 -1.68
C GLY A 100 -7.81 7.00 -1.77
N HIS A 101 -8.38 6.49 -0.67
CA HIS A 101 -9.80 6.12 -0.59
C HIS A 101 -10.68 7.37 -0.47
N ARG A 102 -11.64 7.54 -1.39
CA ARG A 102 -12.64 8.61 -1.29
C ARG A 102 -13.66 8.37 -0.20
N ASN A 103 -14.07 7.11 -0.02
CA ASN A 103 -14.99 6.73 1.03
C ASN A 103 -14.21 6.09 2.17
N ILE A 104 -14.20 6.77 3.31
CA ILE A 104 -13.52 6.30 4.53
C ILE A 104 -14.03 4.94 5.00
N ARG A 105 -15.27 4.55 4.65
CA ARG A 105 -15.83 3.24 4.99
C ARG A 105 -14.90 2.11 4.59
N HIS A 106 -14.25 2.19 3.42
CA HIS A 106 -13.33 1.16 2.93
C HIS A 106 -12.11 1.00 3.85
N THR A 107 -11.64 2.10 4.44
CA THR A 107 -10.51 2.10 5.37
C THR A 107 -10.91 1.65 6.77
N VAL A 108 -12.12 2.01 7.22
CA VAL A 108 -12.65 1.61 8.54
C VAL A 108 -12.74 0.09 8.67
N TRP A 109 -13.00 -0.64 7.58
CA TRP A 109 -12.95 -2.11 7.59
C TRP A 109 -11.61 -2.65 8.11
N TYR A 110 -10.48 -2.02 7.77
CA TYR A 110 -9.16 -2.47 8.21
C TYR A 110 -8.92 -2.24 9.70
N THR A 111 -9.39 -1.09 10.21
CA THR A 111 -9.17 -0.72 11.61
C THR A 111 -10.19 -1.34 12.54
N ALA A 112 -11.41 -1.63 12.06
CA ALA A 112 -12.45 -2.30 12.83
C ALA A 112 -12.07 -3.75 13.19
N SER A 113 -11.35 -4.45 12.31
CA SER A 113 -10.88 -5.82 12.55
C SER A 113 -9.60 -5.88 13.41
N ASN A 114 -8.93 -4.75 13.67
CA ASN A 114 -7.72 -4.74 14.48
C ASN A 114 -8.08 -4.74 15.98
N ALA A 115 -7.94 -5.89 16.64
CA ALA A 115 -8.13 -6.01 18.09
C ALA A 115 -7.18 -5.11 18.89
N GLY A 116 -5.99 -4.82 18.35
CA GLY A 116 -4.99 -3.97 18.97
C GLY A 116 -5.41 -2.51 19.15
N ARG A 117 -6.50 -2.07 18.48
CA ARG A 117 -7.06 -0.72 18.65
C ARG A 117 -7.53 -0.41 20.08
N PHE A 118 -7.74 -1.45 20.90
CA PHE A 118 -8.16 -1.32 22.30
C PHE A 118 -6.98 -1.26 23.28
N TYR A 119 -5.74 -1.52 22.85
CA TYR A 119 -4.58 -1.38 23.73
C TYR A 119 -4.35 0.09 24.10
N GLY A 120 -4.07 0.35 25.38
CA GLY A 120 -3.73 1.69 25.86
C GLY A 120 -4.90 2.67 26.02
N ILE A 121 -6.14 2.29 25.67
CA ILE A 121 -7.28 3.23 25.74
C ILE A 121 -7.58 3.68 27.17
N TRP A 122 -7.32 2.82 28.16
CA TRP A 122 -7.52 3.09 29.59
C TRP A 122 -6.25 3.57 30.29
N ASP A 123 -5.09 3.50 29.63
CA ASP A 123 -3.80 3.85 30.24
C ASP A 123 -3.66 5.38 30.38
N ARG A 124 -4.20 6.15 29.43
CA ARG A 124 -4.25 7.61 29.53
C ARG A 124 -5.27 8.13 30.56
N ALA A 125 -6.31 7.35 30.86
CA ALA A 125 -7.32 7.74 31.85
C ALA A 125 -6.75 7.70 33.28
N ARG A 126 -5.80 6.79 33.56
CA ARG A 126 -5.17 6.62 34.88
C ARG A 126 -4.08 7.65 35.19
N GLY A 127 -3.52 8.32 34.18
CA GLY A 127 -2.48 9.36 34.35
C GLY A 127 -3.01 10.74 34.74
N ARG A 128 -4.30 11.02 34.53
CA ARG A 128 -4.91 12.34 34.84
C ARG A 128 -5.48 12.45 36.25
N GLN A 129 -5.70 11.34 36.97
CA GLN A 129 -6.18 11.38 38.35
C GLN A 129 -5.08 11.60 39.41
N ARG A 130 -3.79 11.64 39.01
CA ARG A 130 -2.67 11.83 39.95
C ARG A 130 -2.18 13.28 40.09
N HIS A 131 -2.81 14.25 39.45
CA HIS A 131 -2.46 15.68 39.54
C HIS A 131 -3.64 16.55 40.00
N ALA A 132 -4.52 16.00 40.82
CA ALA A 132 -5.47 16.77 41.61
C ALA A 132 -5.16 16.54 43.09
N VAL A 133 -4.07 17.16 43.59
CA VAL A 133 -3.89 17.45 45.00
C VAL A 133 -3.30 18.85 45.09
N LEU A 134 -4.14 19.83 45.42
CA LEU A 134 -3.97 20.77 46.54
C LEU A 134 -5.38 21.19 46.99
#